data_AF-A0ABD4Z515-F1
#
_entry.id   AF-A0ABD4Z515-F1
#
_cell.length_a   1.000
_cell.length_b   1.000
_cell.length_c   1.000
_cell.angle_alpha   90.00
_cell.angle_beta   90.00
_cell.angle_gamma   90.00
#
_symmetry.space_group_name_H-M   'P 1'
#
loop_
_entity.id
_entity.type
_entity.pdbx_description
1 polymer ?
#
loop_
_entity_poly.entity_id
_entity_poly.type
_entity_poly.pdbx_seq_one_letter_code
_entity_poly.pdbx_strand_id
1 'polypeptide(L)'
;MFLSSGKLVKNPQLIHKYLDELRKRGLDPSILLPSREDIDLIENSVKKGLSMLKIMDDLINNYLRRIDPVIAKKVFKEVTNEDVDEETAAYLIAKELSAWTLEIAEALNIIMISDVIR
;
A
#
# COMPACT_ATOMS: atom_id res chain seq x y z
N MET A 1 11.02 2.84 8.87
CA MET A 1 10.86 2.84 7.40
C MET A 1 11.10 4.27 6.92
N PHE A 2 12.02 4.51 5.98
CA PHE A 2 12.73 5.79 5.80
C PHE A 2 12.28 6.65 4.60
N LEU A 3 11.17 6.33 3.92
CA LEU A 3 10.66 7.09 2.77
C LEU A 3 9.12 7.09 2.76
N SER A 4 8.51 7.67 3.80
CA SER A 4 7.06 7.96 3.81
C SER A 4 6.89 9.35 4.42
N SER A 5 6.29 10.29 3.69
CA SER A 5 6.00 11.62 4.20
C SER A 5 4.88 11.60 5.25
N GLY A 6 4.11 10.51 5.32
CA GLY A 6 2.95 10.36 6.22
C GLY A 6 1.75 11.20 5.79
N LYS A 7 1.74 11.70 4.54
CA LYS A 7 0.66 12.51 3.98
C LYS A 7 -0.57 11.66 3.62
N LEU A 8 -0.34 10.46 3.10
CA LEU A 8 -1.37 9.54 2.61
C LEU A 8 -1.48 8.29 3.48
N VAL A 9 -0.38 7.77 4.00
CA VAL A 9 -0.38 6.59 4.89
C VAL A 9 -1.01 6.97 6.22
N LYS A 10 -2.16 6.38 6.54
CA LYS A 10 -2.93 6.68 7.76
C LYS A 10 -2.52 5.80 8.91
N ASN A 11 -2.23 4.53 8.62
CA ASN A 11 -1.86 3.56 9.65
C ASN A 11 -0.63 2.75 9.22
N PRO A 12 0.59 3.30 9.37
CA PRO A 12 1.82 2.60 8.98
C PRO A 12 2.04 1.32 9.80
N GLN A 13 1.39 1.16 10.97
CA GLN A 13 1.53 -0.02 11.81
C GLN A 13 0.94 -1.27 11.13
N LEU A 14 -0.08 -1.11 10.28
CA LEU A 14 -0.65 -2.21 9.48
C LEU A 14 0.42 -2.81 8.54
N ILE A 15 1.16 -1.96 7.83
CA ILE A 15 2.23 -2.38 6.92
C ILE A 15 3.32 -3.12 7.71
N HIS A 16 3.85 -2.51 8.78
CA HIS A 16 4.91 -3.12 9.58
C HIS A 16 4.51 -4.48 10.15
N LYS A 17 3.31 -4.55 10.74
CA LYS A 17 2.80 -5.77 11.35
C LYS A 17 2.57 -6.88 10.32
N TYR A 18 2.11 -6.53 9.11
CA TYR A 18 1.96 -7.50 8.04
C TYR A 18 3.30 -8.07 7.58
N LEU A 19 4.30 -7.21 7.37
CA LEU A 19 5.66 -7.64 7.01
C LEU A 19 6.28 -8.54 8.09
N ASP A 20 6.05 -8.24 9.37
CA ASP A 20 6.49 -9.09 10.48
C ASP A 20 5.79 -10.45 10.49
N GLU A 21 4.48 -10.48 10.19
CA GLU A 21 3.71 -11.73 10.12
C GLU A 21 4.16 -12.61 8.94
N LEU A 22 4.53 -12.02 7.79
CA LEU A 22 5.17 -12.75 6.69
C LEU A 22 6.49 -13.40 7.14
N ARG A 23 7.36 -12.62 7.80
CA ARG A 23 8.65 -13.12 8.33
C ARG A 23 8.47 -14.27 9.31
N LYS A 24 7.50 -14.16 10.23
CA LYS A 24 7.18 -15.22 11.21
C LYS A 24 6.76 -16.54 10.55
N ARG A 25 6.17 -16.46 9.35
CA ARG A 25 5.73 -17.62 8.57
C ARG A 25 6.79 -18.14 7.60
N GLY A 26 7.99 -17.56 7.61
CA GLY A 26 9.05 -17.92 6.66
C GLY A 26 8.79 -17.46 5.22
N LEU A 27 7.85 -16.53 5.03
CA LEU A 27 7.55 -15.93 3.73
C LEU A 27 8.45 -14.71 3.51
N ASP A 28 8.75 -14.41 2.23
CA ASP A 28 9.55 -13.25 1.88
C ASP A 28 8.71 -11.95 1.96
N PRO A 29 9.02 -11.03 2.88
CA PRO A 29 8.33 -9.74 2.99
C PRO A 29 8.64 -8.79 1.83
N SER A 30 9.69 -9.05 1.03
CA SER A 30 10.09 -8.18 -0.08
C SER A 30 9.01 -8.05 -1.15
N ILE A 31 8.12 -9.06 -1.26
CA ILE A 31 7.00 -9.09 -2.20
C ILE A 31 6.00 -7.94 -2.01
N LEU A 32 5.96 -7.33 -0.82
CA LEU A 32 5.07 -6.20 -0.50
C LEU A 32 5.79 -4.86 -0.47
N LEU A 33 7.11 -4.84 -0.67
CA LEU A 33 7.82 -3.57 -0.79
C LEU A 33 7.50 -2.95 -2.15
N PRO A 34 7.34 -1.62 -2.22
CA PRO A 34 7.25 -0.89 -3.47
C PRO A 34 8.38 -1.29 -4.43
N SER A 35 8.01 -1.94 -5.52
CA SER A 35 8.92 -2.42 -6.54
C SER A 35 9.10 -1.38 -7.65
N ARG A 36 10.12 -1.57 -8.49
CA ARG A 36 10.29 -0.72 -9.68
C ARG A 36 9.08 -0.81 -10.62
N GLU A 37 8.45 -1.97 -10.73
CA GLU A 37 7.25 -2.18 -11.55
C GLU A 37 6.07 -1.31 -11.06
N ASP A 38 5.95 -1.13 -9.74
CA ASP A 38 4.92 -0.29 -9.15
C ASP A 38 5.17 1.20 -9.45
N ILE A 39 6.44 1.61 -9.46
CA ILE A 39 6.84 2.97 -9.86
C ILE A 39 6.62 3.20 -11.36
N ASP A 40 6.99 2.24 -12.20
CA ASP A 40 6.77 2.31 -13.65
C ASP A 40 5.26 2.37 -13.97
N LEU A 41 4.41 1.69 -13.20
CA LEU A 41 2.95 1.80 -13.30
C LEU A 41 2.48 3.23 -13.04
N ILE A 42 2.99 3.89 -11.99
CA ILE A 42 2.67 5.29 -11.67
C ILE A 42 3.12 6.21 -12.80
N GLU A 43 4.38 6.10 -13.24
CA GLU A 43 4.92 6.92 -14.33
C GLU A 43 4.08 6.81 -15.60
N ASN A 44 3.77 5.59 -16.01
CA ASN A 44 2.99 5.33 -17.23
C ASN A 44 1.56 5.87 -17.10
N SER A 45 0.98 5.82 -15.91
CA SER A 45 -0.37 6.34 -15.67
C SER A 45 -0.39 7.87 -15.71
N VAL A 46 0.64 8.52 -15.17
CA VAL A 46 0.82 9.98 -15.24
C VAL A 46 1.03 10.42 -16.69
N LYS A 47 1.88 9.72 -17.45
CA LYS A 47 2.10 9.99 -18.90
C LYS A 47 0.81 9.87 -19.71
N LYS A 48 -0.12 8.99 -19.29
CA LYS A 48 -1.45 8.81 -19.90
C LYS A 48 -2.49 9.83 -19.41
N GLY A 49 -2.14 10.72 -18.47
CA GLY A 49 -3.07 11.70 -17.90
C GLY A 49 -4.14 11.09 -17.00
N LEU A 50 -3.89 9.94 -16.39
CA LEU A 50 -4.85 9.32 -15.46
C LEU A 50 -4.95 10.13 -14.16
N SER A 51 -6.14 10.12 -13.54
CA SER A 51 -6.36 10.79 -12.26
C SER A 51 -5.66 10.06 -11.11
N MET A 52 -5.32 10.79 -10.05
CA MET A 52 -4.72 10.21 -8.84
C MET A 52 -5.58 9.09 -8.22
N LEU A 53 -6.90 9.23 -8.25
CA LEU A 53 -7.83 8.18 -7.80
C LEU A 53 -7.65 6.90 -8.62
N LYS A 54 -7.54 7.02 -9.95
CA LYS A 54 -7.35 5.86 -10.83
C LYS A 54 -5.99 5.18 -10.59
N ILE A 55 -4.94 5.98 -10.40
CA ILE A 55 -3.60 5.46 -10.09
C ILE A 55 -3.63 4.69 -8.76
N MET A 56 -4.28 5.25 -7.73
CA MET A 56 -4.42 4.59 -6.43
C MET A 56 -5.18 3.26 -6.56
N ASP A 57 -6.29 3.24 -7.31
CA ASP A 57 -7.06 2.02 -7.57
C ASP A 57 -6.24 0.94 -8.29
N ASP A 58 -5.46 1.33 -9.31
CA ASP A 58 -4.61 0.38 -10.05
C ASP A 58 -3.51 -0.21 -9.16
N LEU A 59 -2.93 0.60 -8.27
CA LEU A 59 -1.98 0.12 -7.25
C LEU A 59 -2.63 -0.81 -6.24
N ILE A 60 -3.83 -0.47 -5.73
CA ILE A 60 -4.58 -1.33 -4.79
C ILE A 60 -4.81 -2.70 -5.41
N ASN A 61 -5.30 -2.73 -6.65
CA ASN A 61 -5.55 -3.99 -7.37
C ASN A 61 -4.28 -4.81 -7.58
N ASN A 62 -3.15 -4.15 -7.78
CA ASN A 62 -1.86 -4.82 -7.91
C ASN A 62 -1.37 -5.39 -6.56
N TYR A 63 -1.50 -4.65 -5.46
CA TYR A 63 -1.16 -5.15 -4.12
C TYR A 63 -2.08 -6.26 -3.63
N LEU A 64 -3.38 -6.21 -3.95
CA LEU A 64 -4.33 -7.27 -3.59
C LEU A 64 -3.91 -8.65 -4.12
N ARG A 65 -3.19 -8.72 -5.26
CA ARG A 65 -2.65 -9.97 -5.81
C ARG A 65 -1.47 -10.53 -5.02
N ARG A 66 -0.84 -9.71 -4.18
CA ARG A 66 0.36 -10.04 -3.39
C ARG A 66 0.03 -10.26 -1.90
N ILE A 67 -1.18 -9.93 -1.48
CA ILE A 67 -1.64 -10.03 -0.10
C ILE A 67 -2.39 -11.34 0.10
N ASP A 68 -1.96 -12.11 1.08
CA ASP A 68 -2.73 -13.21 1.66
C ASP A 68 -3.88 -12.62 2.52
N PRO A 69 -5.16 -12.89 2.19
CA PRO A 69 -6.31 -12.34 2.91
C PRO A 69 -6.47 -12.84 4.35
N VAL A 70 -6.06 -14.08 4.62
CA VAL A 70 -6.12 -14.69 5.97
C VAL A 70 -5.11 -13.99 6.89
N ILE A 71 -3.90 -13.74 6.39
CA ILE A 71 -2.89 -12.94 7.10
C ILE A 71 -3.41 -11.51 7.30
N ALA A 72 -4.03 -10.92 6.27
CA ALA A 72 -4.54 -9.55 6.33
C ALA A 72 -5.57 -9.38 7.44
N LYS A 73 -6.56 -10.27 7.50
CA LYS A 73 -7.58 -10.26 8.56
C LYS A 73 -6.97 -10.36 9.96
N LYS A 74 -6.03 -11.29 10.16
CA LYS A 74 -5.34 -11.46 11.44
C LYS A 74 -4.62 -10.16 11.83
N VAL A 75 -3.81 -9.62 10.92
CA VAL A 75 -3.02 -8.41 11.16
C VAL A 75 -3.91 -7.21 11.43
N PHE A 76 -4.97 -7.03 10.63
CA PHE A 76 -5.89 -5.91 10.79
C PHE A 76 -6.53 -5.93 12.18
N LYS A 77 -7.11 -7.08 12.57
CA LYS A 77 -7.72 -7.25 13.90
C LYS A 77 -6.73 -7.03 15.03
N GLU A 78 -5.49 -7.49 14.91
CA GLU A 78 -4.46 -7.27 15.93
C GLU A 78 -4.05 -5.80 16.08
N VAL A 79 -4.11 -5.01 15.01
CA VAL A 79 -3.66 -3.60 15.01
C VAL A 79 -4.80 -2.64 15.36
N THR A 80 -6.00 -2.87 14.84
CA THR A 80 -7.15 -1.95 14.98
C THR A 80 -8.15 -2.39 16.05
N ASN A 81 -8.07 -3.64 16.50
CA ASN A 81 -9.07 -4.29 17.37
C ASN A 81 -10.48 -4.38 16.73
N GLU A 82 -10.57 -4.21 15.41
CA GLU A 82 -11.80 -4.37 14.63
C GLU A 82 -11.84 -5.73 13.93
N ASP A 83 -13.02 -6.35 13.87
CA ASP A 83 -13.22 -7.62 13.18
C ASP A 83 -13.98 -7.39 11.86
N VAL A 84 -13.26 -7.51 10.75
CA VAL A 84 -13.80 -7.38 9.39
C VAL A 84 -13.57 -8.68 8.62
N ASP A 85 -14.23 -8.84 7.47
CA ASP A 85 -13.96 -9.96 6.58
C ASP A 85 -12.57 -9.87 5.92
N GLU A 86 -12.12 -10.97 5.33
CA GLU A 86 -10.78 -11.09 4.75
C GLU A 86 -10.54 -10.16 3.56
N GLU A 87 -11.56 -9.96 2.72
CA GLU A 87 -11.48 -9.10 1.54
C GLU A 87 -11.34 -7.63 1.97
N THR A 88 -12.14 -7.20 2.94
CA THR A 88 -12.09 -5.86 3.52
C THR A 88 -10.73 -5.61 4.18
N ALA A 89 -10.21 -6.56 4.97
CA ALA A 89 -8.90 -6.42 5.60
C ALA A 89 -7.78 -6.32 4.55
N ALA A 90 -7.81 -7.18 3.53
CA ALA A 90 -6.82 -7.16 2.44
C ALA A 90 -6.86 -5.84 1.68
N TYR A 91 -8.06 -5.32 1.37
CA TYR A 91 -8.24 -4.02 0.72
C TYR A 91 -7.67 -2.88 1.55
N LEU A 92 -7.93 -2.85 2.87
CA LEU A 92 -7.43 -1.78 3.74
C LEU A 92 -5.91 -1.78 3.84
N ILE A 93 -5.28 -2.96 3.92
CA ILE A 93 -3.81 -3.07 3.92
C ILE A 93 -3.24 -2.69 2.55
N ALA A 94 -3.85 -3.16 1.45
CA ALA A 94 -3.46 -2.78 0.09
C ALA A 94 -3.51 -1.26 -0.10
N LYS A 95 -4.53 -0.60 0.45
CA LYS A 95 -4.68 0.85 0.40
C LYS A 95 -3.54 1.58 1.11
N GLU A 96 -3.12 1.12 2.29
CA GLU A 96 -1.97 1.70 3.00
C GLU A 96 -0.66 1.48 2.21
N LEU A 97 -0.47 0.30 1.61
CA LEU A 97 0.69 0.02 0.76
C LEU A 97 0.71 0.89 -0.51
N SER A 98 -0.44 1.08 -1.15
CA SER A 98 -0.60 1.98 -2.30
C SER A 98 -0.29 3.42 -1.92
N ALA A 99 -0.82 3.89 -0.78
CA ALA A 99 -0.51 5.22 -0.25
C ALA A 99 0.99 5.40 -0.02
N TRP A 100 1.65 4.40 0.58
CA TRP A 100 3.09 4.44 0.79
C TRP A 100 3.88 4.49 -0.53
N THR A 101 3.45 3.73 -1.53
CA THR A 101 4.06 3.74 -2.88
C THR A 101 3.94 5.11 -3.54
N LEU A 102 2.79 5.77 -3.42
CA LEU A 102 2.59 7.13 -3.94
C LEU A 102 3.47 8.15 -3.22
N GLU A 103 3.66 8.04 -1.90
CA GLU A 103 4.57 8.91 -1.16
C GLU A 103 6.03 8.74 -1.61
N ILE A 104 6.45 7.52 -1.93
CA ILE A 104 7.78 7.27 -2.54
C ILE A 104 7.86 7.91 -3.92
N ALA A 105 6.83 7.76 -4.76
CA ALA A 105 6.81 8.38 -6.09
C ALA A 105 6.85 9.91 -6.01
N GLU A 106 6.22 10.52 -5.00
CA GLU A 106 6.35 11.95 -4.71
C GLU A 106 7.79 12.31 -4.31
N ALA A 107 8.41 11.55 -3.40
CA ALA A 107 9.80 11.76 -2.99
C ALA A 107 10.80 11.63 -4.15
N LEU A 108 10.45 10.85 -5.18
CA LEU A 108 11.21 10.71 -6.44
C LEU A 108 10.88 11.78 -7.49
N ASN A 109 10.00 12.75 -7.17
CA ASN A 109 9.51 13.80 -8.08
C ASN A 109 8.77 13.27 -9.33
N ILE A 110 8.16 12.08 -9.24
CA ILE A 110 7.36 11.50 -10.34
C ILE A 110 5.96 12.10 -10.37
N ILE A 111 5.39 12.32 -9.18
CA ILE A 111 4.08 12.93 -8.97
C ILE A 111 4.18 14.06 -7.95
N MET A 112 3.17 14.91 -7.93
CA MET A 112 2.96 15.86 -6.83
C MET A 112 1.64 15.50 -6.14
N ILE A 113 1.70 15.19 -4.86
CA ILE A 113 0.49 14.99 -4.06
C ILE A 113 0.11 16.36 -3.51
N SER A 114 -0.97 16.94 -4.06
CA SER A 114 -1.52 18.17 -3.50
C SER A 114 -2.36 17.86 -2.26
N ASP A 115 -2.32 18.74 -1.26
CA ASP A 115 -3.09 18.63 0.00
C ASP A 115 -4.62 18.67 -0.18
N VAL A 116 -5.11 18.69 -1.42
CA VAL A 116 -6.53 18.81 -1.79
C VAL A 116 -7.26 17.47 -1.71
N ILE A 117 -6.55 16.34 -1.53
CA ILE A 117 -7.17 15.04 -1.24
C ILE A 117 -7.31 14.92 0.28
N ARG A 118 -8.20 15.72 0.89
CA ARG A 118 -8.67 15.55 2.27
C ARG A 118 -10.14 15.19 2.31
#